data_AF-A0AAP0AXV8-F1
#
_entry.id   AF-A0AAP0AXV8-F1
#
_cell.length_a   1.000
_cell.length_b   1.000
_cell.length_c   1.000
_cell.angle_alpha   90.00
_cell.angle_beta   90.00
_cell.angle_gamma   90.00
#
_symmetry.space_group_name_H-M   'P 1'
#
loop_
_entity.id
_entity.type
_entity.pdbx_description
1 polymer ?
#
loop_
_entity_poly.entity_id
_entity_poly.type
_entity_poly.pdbx_seq_one_letter_code
_entity_poly.pdbx_strand_id
1 'polypeptide(L)'
;MDGGPLNIKKWNIIYPIYINSKKTIAEGRRISASKSCENPTCIEIGDCCKHLKLPCAIELDKAYPRDFMQRGRVRFLLKKEDGSLYNPSISSSNYQYQ
;
A
#
# COMPACT_ATOMS: atom_id res chain seq x y z
N MET A 1 25.89 3.13 12.86
CA MET A 1 25.23 2.43 11.74
C MET A 1 24.06 1.69 12.34
N ASP A 2 22.86 2.25 12.27
CA ASP A 2 21.68 1.70 12.95
C ASP A 2 21.12 0.50 12.18
N GLY A 3 21.73 -0.67 12.41
CA GLY A 3 21.29 -1.98 11.94
C GLY A 3 20.20 -2.60 12.83
N GLY A 4 19.28 -1.79 13.36
CA GLY A 4 18.10 -2.29 14.05
C GLY A 4 17.05 -2.79 13.04
N PRO A 5 16.22 -3.79 13.38
CA PRO A 5 15.14 -4.22 12.51
C PRO A 5 14.25 -3.03 12.17
N LEU A 6 14.02 -2.78 10.88
CA LEU A 6 13.18 -1.70 10.40
C LEU A 6 11.84 -1.76 11.14
N ASN A 7 11.51 -0.73 11.91
CA ASN A 7 10.23 -0.67 12.62
C ASN A 7 9.11 -0.33 11.62
N ILE A 8 8.66 -1.36 10.90
CA ILE A 8 7.63 -1.25 9.88
C ILE A 8 6.24 -0.90 10.46
N LYS A 9 6.06 -0.93 11.78
CA LYS A 9 4.76 -0.65 12.41
C LYS A 9 4.24 0.75 12.08
N LYS A 10 5.14 1.71 11.88
CA LYS A 10 4.82 3.10 11.52
C LYS A 10 4.67 3.33 10.01
N TRP A 11 4.95 2.34 9.17
CA TRP A 11 4.86 2.48 7.72
C TRP A 11 3.40 2.61 7.27
N ASN A 12 3.19 3.27 6.13
CA ASN A 12 1.87 3.40 5.53
C ASN A 12 1.33 2.03 5.16
N ILE A 13 0.01 1.89 5.16
CA ILE A 13 -0.67 0.62 4.92
C ILE A 13 -1.55 0.73 3.69
N ILE A 14 -1.49 -0.28 2.83
CA ILE A 14 -2.47 -0.50 1.77
C ILE A 14 -2.98 -1.95 1.86
N TYR A 15 -4.31 -2.08 1.89
CA TYR A 15 -4.97 -3.37 1.66
C TYR A 15 -5.43 -3.42 0.20
N PRO A 16 -5.44 -4.60 -0.45
CA PRO A 16 -5.84 -4.68 -1.85
C PRO A 16 -7.24 -4.12 -2.12
N ILE A 17 -8.18 -4.28 -1.19
CA ILE A 17 -9.55 -3.75 -1.31
C ILE A 17 -9.61 -2.23 -1.52
N TYR A 18 -8.59 -1.48 -1.09
CA TYR A 18 -8.57 -0.02 -1.20
C TYR A 18 -8.58 0.44 -2.66
N ILE A 19 -8.03 -0.38 -3.56
CA ILE A 19 -7.91 -0.07 -4.99
C ILE A 19 -8.69 -1.06 -5.87
N ASN A 20 -9.59 -1.86 -5.28
CA ASN A 20 -10.39 -2.84 -6.01
C ASN A 20 -11.63 -2.19 -6.65
N SER A 21 -11.72 -2.20 -7.98
CA SER A 21 -12.81 -1.62 -8.76
C SER A 21 -14.16 -2.32 -8.57
N LYS A 22 -14.15 -3.59 -8.15
CA LYS A 22 -15.36 -4.39 -7.88
C LYS A 22 -15.97 -4.12 -6.51
N LYS A 23 -15.32 -3.30 -5.69
CA LYS A 23 -15.77 -2.99 -4.33
C LYS A 23 -16.24 -1.55 -4.25
N THR A 24 -17.26 -1.31 -3.46
CA THR A 24 -17.79 0.03 -3.17
C THR A 24 -16.93 0.74 -2.11
N ILE A 25 -17.15 2.04 -1.94
CA ILE A 25 -16.51 2.81 -0.87
C ILE A 25 -16.91 2.26 0.52
N ALA A 26 -18.18 1.85 0.66
CA ALA A 26 -18.70 1.24 1.89
C ALA A 26 -17.98 -0.07 2.22
N GLU A 27 -17.73 -0.90 1.20
CA GLU A 27 -17.00 -2.17 1.35
C GLU A 27 -15.50 -1.98 1.60
N GLY A 28 -14.91 -0.85 1.19
CA GLY A 28 -13.55 -0.51 1.56
C GLY A 28 -12.70 0.16 0.49
N ARG A 29 -13.20 0.31 -0.74
CA ARG A 29 -12.49 1.07 -1.78
C ARG A 29 -12.24 2.51 -1.29
N ARG A 30 -11.06 3.05 -1.59
CA ARG A 30 -10.63 4.39 -1.15
C ARG A 30 -10.46 5.41 -2.28
N ILE A 31 -10.52 4.96 -3.53
CA ILE A 31 -10.34 5.78 -4.74
C ILE A 31 -11.50 5.65 -5.69
N SER A 32 -11.57 6.51 -6.72
CA SER A 32 -12.57 6.38 -7.78
C SER A 32 -12.44 5.04 -8.51
N ALA A 33 -13.57 4.49 -8.96
CA ALA A 33 -13.61 3.21 -9.68
C ALA A 33 -12.81 3.28 -10.99
N SER A 34 -12.77 4.46 -11.63
CA SER A 34 -11.99 4.73 -12.84
C SER A 34 -10.47 4.65 -12.66
N LYS A 35 -9.98 4.79 -11.42
CA LYS A 35 -8.55 4.67 -11.08
C LYS A 35 -8.24 3.37 -10.33
N SER A 36 -9.24 2.51 -10.16
CA SER A 36 -9.13 1.23 -9.48
C SER A 36 -8.82 0.11 -10.48
N CYS A 37 -8.24 -0.98 -9.99
CA CYS A 37 -7.99 -2.19 -10.78
C CYS A 37 -8.90 -3.33 -10.32
N GLU A 38 -9.12 -4.30 -11.20
CA GLU A 38 -9.94 -5.46 -10.90
C GLU A 38 -9.17 -6.49 -10.05
N ASN A 39 -9.72 -6.84 -8.89
CA ASN A 39 -9.20 -7.91 -8.01
C ASN A 39 -7.69 -7.86 -7.71
N PRO A 40 -7.15 -6.72 -7.22
CA PRO A 40 -5.74 -6.61 -6.85
C PRO A 40 -5.34 -7.61 -5.77
N THR A 41 -4.09 -8.04 -5.83
CA THR A 41 -3.43 -8.84 -4.80
C THR A 41 -2.36 -8.05 -4.05
N CYS A 42 -2.03 -8.46 -2.83
CA CYS A 42 -0.94 -7.84 -2.07
C CYS A 42 0.45 -8.07 -2.72
N ILE A 43 0.60 -9.13 -3.51
CA ILE A 43 1.84 -9.43 -4.23
C ILE A 43 2.06 -8.40 -5.35
N GLU A 44 1.04 -8.18 -6.20
CA GLU A 44 1.10 -7.18 -7.27
C GLU A 44 1.37 -5.78 -6.71
N ILE A 45 0.72 -5.41 -5.61
CA ILE A 45 0.97 -4.13 -4.95
C ILE A 45 2.44 -4.03 -4.47
N GLY A 46 2.98 -5.11 -3.91
CA GLY A 46 4.37 -5.18 -3.51
C GLY A 46 5.34 -5.05 -4.70
N ASP A 47 5.02 -5.65 -5.83
CA ASP A 47 5.82 -5.54 -7.06
C ASP A 47 5.78 -4.12 -7.65
N CYS A 48 4.62 -3.46 -7.61
CA CYS A 48 4.51 -2.04 -7.93
C CYS A 48 5.37 -1.17 -7.00
N CYS A 49 5.37 -1.44 -5.68
CA CYS A 49 6.24 -0.73 -4.74
C CYS A 49 7.73 -0.91 -5.10
N LYS A 50 8.16 -2.14 -5.45
CA LYS A 50 9.55 -2.41 -5.89
C LYS A 50 9.88 -1.66 -7.18
N HIS A 51 8.99 -1.69 -8.16
CA HIS A 51 9.16 -0.96 -9.43
C HIS A 51 9.31 0.55 -9.19
N LEU A 52 8.50 1.10 -8.30
CA LEU A 52 8.54 2.50 -7.88
C LEU A 52 9.70 2.82 -6.92
N LYS A 53 10.56 1.85 -6.60
CA LYS A 53 11.70 1.98 -5.68
C LYS A 53 11.28 2.45 -4.27
N LEU A 54 10.11 2.02 -3.82
CA LEU A 54 9.60 2.27 -2.48
C LEU A 54 9.94 1.08 -1.57
N PRO A 55 10.51 1.31 -0.38
CA PRO A 55 10.63 0.25 0.63
C PRO A 55 9.24 -0.27 0.98
N CYS A 56 9.05 -1.58 0.90
CA CYS A 56 7.79 -2.22 1.24
C CYS A 56 7.99 -3.57 1.97
N ALA A 57 6.99 -3.97 2.74
CA ALA A 57 6.89 -5.29 3.37
C ALA A 57 5.48 -5.86 3.18
N ILE A 58 5.38 -7.14 2.83
CA ILE A 58 4.11 -7.84 2.63
C ILE A 58 3.80 -8.68 3.88
N GLU A 59 2.61 -8.48 4.45
CA GLU A 59 2.09 -9.24 5.59
C GLU A 59 0.93 -10.12 5.11
N LEU A 60 1.24 -11.36 4.72
CA LEU A 60 0.27 -12.33 4.16
C LEU A 60 -0.74 -12.85 5.20
N ASP A 61 -0.38 -12.81 6.48
CA ASP A 61 -1.19 -13.28 7.60
C ASP A 61 -2.31 -12.32 8.01
N LYS A 62 -2.25 -11.06 7.53
CA LYS A 62 -3.22 -10.02 7.84
C LYS A 62 -4.42 -10.07 6.91
N ALA A 63 -5.56 -9.62 7.40
CA ALA A 63 -6.79 -9.49 6.62
C ALA A 63 -7.37 -8.09 6.78
N TYR A 64 -8.21 -7.70 5.84
CA TYR A 64 -8.94 -6.45 5.94
C TYR A 64 -10.05 -6.55 7.00
N PRO A 65 -10.16 -5.61 7.97
CA PRO A 65 -11.11 -5.75 9.07
C PRO A 65 -12.59 -5.85 8.69
N ARG A 66 -13.00 -5.32 7.52
CA ARG A 66 -14.39 -5.43 7.04
C ARG A 66 -14.63 -6.64 6.12
N ASP A 67 -13.56 -7.32 5.71
CA ASP A 67 -13.63 -8.50 4.84
C ASP A 67 -12.45 -9.43 5.17
N PHE A 68 -12.67 -10.36 6.10
CA PHE A 68 -11.63 -11.27 6.57
C PHE A 68 -11.14 -12.26 5.49
N MET A 69 -11.92 -12.43 4.41
CA MET A 69 -11.53 -13.26 3.26
C MET A 69 -10.51 -12.54 2.36
N GLN A 70 -10.49 -11.20 2.39
CA GLN A 70 -9.46 -10.42 1.72
C GLN A 70 -8.16 -10.44 2.55
N ARG A 71 -7.30 -11.40 2.24
CA ARG A 71 -5.99 -11.60 2.89
C ARG A 71 -4.90 -10.73 2.25
N GLY A 72 -3.86 -10.47 3.03
CA GLY A 72 -2.70 -9.70 2.64
C GLY A 72 -2.81 -8.21 2.96
N ARG A 73 -1.69 -7.65 3.43
CA ARG A 73 -1.49 -6.22 3.66
C ARG A 73 -0.10 -5.83 3.20
N VAL A 74 0.04 -4.68 2.56
CA VAL A 74 1.36 -4.13 2.22
C VAL A 74 1.63 -2.92 3.07
N ARG A 75 2.84 -2.87 3.63
CA ARG A 75 3.40 -1.70 4.31
C ARG A 75 4.41 -1.03 3.41
N PHE A 76 4.44 0.29 3.37
CA PHE A 76 5.36 1.05 2.51
C PHE A 76 5.77 2.41 3.08
N LEU A 77 6.92 2.93 2.63
CA LEU A 77 7.38 4.28 2.92
C LEU A 77 7.42 5.14 1.66
N LEU A 78 6.84 6.33 1.74
CA LEU A 78 7.00 7.38 0.73
C LEU A 78 8.14 8.33 1.06
N LYS A 79 8.29 8.65 2.35
CA LYS A 79 9.26 9.60 2.86
C LYS A 79 10.30 8.89 3.72
N LYS A 80 11.54 9.37 3.65
CA LYS A 80 12.62 9.03 4.56
C LYS A 80 12.44 9.81 5.88
N GLU A 81 13.29 9.51 6.85
CA GLU A 81 13.26 10.15 8.17
C GLU A 81 13.56 11.66 8.11
N ASP A 82 14.37 12.08 7.13
CA ASP A 82 14.67 13.50 6.85
C ASP A 82 13.53 14.25 6.13
N GLY A 83 12.42 13.57 5.83
CA GLY A 83 11.26 14.13 5.13
C GLY A 83 11.35 14.11 3.60
N SER A 84 12.51 13.78 3.02
CA SER A 84 12.69 13.62 1.58
C SER A 84 11.95 12.38 1.06
N LEU A 85 11.61 12.35 -0.23
CA LEU A 85 10.90 11.23 -0.85
C LEU A 85 11.86 10.10 -1.23
N TYR A 86 11.42 8.86 -1.10
CA TYR A 86 12.12 7.70 -1.68
C TYR A 86 12.11 7.76 -3.21
N ASN A 87 10.98 8.16 -3.78
CA ASN A 87 10.84 8.42 -5.21
C ASN A 87 10.29 9.83 -5.44
N PRO A 88 11.10 10.78 -5.95
CA PRO A 88 10.67 12.16 -6.22
C PRO A 88 9.52 12.27 -7.23
N SER A 89 9.28 11.27 -8.08
CA SER A 89 8.14 11.27 -9.01
C SER A 89 6.79 11.13 -8.29
N ILE A 90 6.81 10.68 -7.02
CA ILE A 90 5.63 10.48 -6.16
C ILE A 90 5.54 11.64 -5.17
N SER A 91 5.36 12.86 -5.70
CA SER A 91 5.46 14.11 -4.93
C SER A 91 4.24 14.46 -4.08
N SER A 92 3.07 13.84 -4.34
CA SER A 92 1.82 14.17 -3.65
C SER A 92 1.29 13.05 -2.76
N SER A 93 0.74 13.41 -1.60
CA SER A 93 0.06 12.49 -0.69
C SER A 93 -1.13 11.75 -1.34
N ASN A 94 -1.68 12.29 -2.45
CA ASN A 94 -2.78 11.71 -3.21
C ASN A 94 -2.35 10.62 -4.21
N TYR A 95 -1.05 10.40 -4.45
CA TYR A 95 -0.57 9.31 -5.32
C TYR A 95 -0.53 7.94 -4.63
N GLN A 96 -0.81 7.85 -3.33
CA GLN A 96 -0.81 6.57 -2.60
C GLN A 96 -1.79 5.54 -3.15
N TYR A 97 -2.73 5.99 -4.00
CA TYR A 97 -3.80 5.18 -4.52
C TYR A 97 -4.14 5.51 -5.99
N GLN A 98 -3.30 6.25 -6.72
CA GLN A 98 -3.45 6.44 -8.16
C GLN A 98 -2.58 5.44 -8.91
#